data_AF-Q2VGE2-F1
#
_entry.id   AF-Q2VGE2-F1
#
_cell.length_a   1.000
_cell.length_b   1.000
_cell.length_c   1.000
_cell.angle_alpha   90.00
_cell.angle_beta   90.00
_cell.angle_gamma   90.00
#
_symmetry.space_group_name_H-M   'P 1'
#
loop_
_entity.id
_entity.type
_entity.pdbx_description
1 polymer ?
#
loop_
_entity_poly.entity_id
_entity_poly.type
_entity_poly.pdbx_seq_one_letter_code
_entity_poly.pdbx_strand_id
1 'polypeptide(L)'
;ACPSQCSCGKFSWSGELQTTDCDGKGLSSVPSGIPDNTQNLDLRKNQIDRLPEGVFNRLVNLQTLYLHQNELTTLPAGVFDKLPKLTHLVLHTNQLKSVPRGAFDNLKSLTHIWLYNNPWDCACSDILYLSRWISRNLAAVRDTNSRTDPDSARCSGTNTPVRAVTEASTSPSKCP
;
A
#
# COMPACT_ATOMS: atom_id res chain seq x y z
N ALA A 1 16.83 8.62 16.09
CA ALA A 1 17.49 7.34 16.42
C ALA A 1 16.80 6.23 15.63
N CYS A 2 17.48 5.11 15.36
CA CYS A 2 16.85 3.96 14.68
C CYS A 2 15.94 3.18 15.66
N PRO A 3 14.74 2.70 15.25
CA PRO A 3 13.96 1.78 16.07
C PRO A 3 14.77 0.53 16.43
N SER A 4 14.69 0.08 17.68
CA SER A 4 15.54 -1.00 18.21
C SER A 4 15.37 -2.36 17.52
N GLN A 5 14.22 -2.58 16.88
CA GLN A 5 13.90 -3.80 16.14
C GLN A 5 14.36 -3.75 14.68
N CYS A 6 14.82 -2.59 14.21
CA CYS A 6 15.12 -2.32 12.81
C CYS A 6 16.61 -1.98 12.62
N SER A 7 17.04 -2.04 11.36
CA SER A 7 18.36 -1.60 10.93
C SER A 7 18.20 -0.32 10.11
N CYS A 8 18.98 0.72 10.42
CA CYS A 8 18.92 1.97 9.68
C CYS A 8 20.27 2.32 9.08
N GLY A 9 20.27 2.78 7.83
CA GLY A 9 21.50 3.12 7.12
C GLY A 9 21.26 3.28 5.63
N LYS A 10 22.34 3.49 4.88
CA LYS A 10 22.31 3.36 3.43
C LYS A 10 22.71 1.96 3.05
N PHE A 11 21.93 1.34 2.18
CA PHE A 11 22.23 0.00 1.68
C PHE A 11 22.27 -0.01 0.16
N SER A 12 23.23 -0.72 -0.41
CA SER A 12 23.44 -0.81 -1.86
C SER A 12 22.21 -1.35 -2.59
N TRP A 13 21.53 -2.34 -2.01
CA TRP A 13 20.30 -2.94 -2.56
C TRP A 13 19.12 -1.95 -2.64
N SER A 14 19.16 -0.86 -1.86
CA SER A 14 18.15 0.20 -1.87
C SER A 14 18.53 1.36 -2.80
N GLY A 15 19.63 1.24 -3.56
CA GLY A 15 20.17 2.33 -4.35
C GLY A 15 20.77 3.44 -3.49
N GLU A 16 21.40 3.09 -2.37
CA GLU A 16 22.00 4.03 -1.41
C GLU A 16 21.01 5.01 -0.75
N LEU A 17 19.71 4.67 -0.77
CA LEU A 17 18.68 5.41 -0.06
C LEU A 17 18.85 5.27 1.46
N GLN A 18 18.55 6.36 2.18
CA GLN A 18 18.43 6.30 3.63
C GLN A 18 17.27 5.36 4.00
N THR A 19 17.61 4.19 4.51
CA THR A 19 16.67 3.09 4.71
C THR A 19 16.44 2.84 6.19
N THR A 20 15.19 2.53 6.52
CA THR A 20 14.80 1.88 7.77
C THR A 20 14.25 0.51 7.41
N ASP A 21 15.04 -0.52 7.69
CA ASP A 21 14.74 -1.92 7.38
C ASP A 21 14.20 -2.63 8.62
N CYS A 22 12.92 -2.97 8.57
CA CYS A 22 12.17 -3.71 9.57
C CYS A 22 11.57 -5.00 8.96
N ASP A 23 12.14 -5.53 7.87
CA ASP A 23 11.69 -6.76 7.20
C ASP A 23 11.78 -7.96 8.15
N GLY A 24 10.69 -8.75 8.21
CA GLY A 24 10.74 -10.08 8.83
C GLY A 24 10.99 -10.07 10.34
N LYS A 25 10.61 -9.01 11.05
CA LYS A 25 10.90 -8.85 12.49
C LYS A 25 9.78 -9.34 13.40
N GLY A 26 8.69 -9.89 12.84
CA GLY A 26 7.53 -10.36 13.60
C GLY A 26 6.76 -9.19 14.25
N LEU A 27 6.74 -8.04 13.60
CA LEU A 27 6.09 -6.84 14.13
C LEU A 27 4.58 -6.95 14.04
N SER A 28 3.89 -6.64 15.14
CA SER A 28 2.43 -6.47 15.15
C SER A 28 1.98 -5.03 14.88
N SER A 29 2.92 -4.07 14.85
CA SER A 29 2.64 -2.66 14.58
C SER A 29 3.86 -1.97 13.98
N VAL A 30 3.64 -0.85 13.29
CA VAL A 30 4.74 0.01 12.81
C VAL A 30 5.56 0.53 13.99
N PRO A 31 6.90 0.35 14.01
CA PRO A 31 7.73 0.80 15.12
C PRO A 31 7.70 2.32 15.29
N SER A 32 7.64 2.79 16.54
CA SER A 32 7.79 4.20 16.84
C SER A 32 9.22 4.67 16.57
N GLY A 33 9.39 5.95 16.20
CA GLY A 33 10.71 6.56 16.09
C GLY A 33 11.44 6.28 14.78
N ILE A 34 10.72 5.95 13.70
CA ILE A 34 11.29 5.92 12.35
C ILE A 34 11.94 7.28 12.04
N PRO A 35 13.20 7.34 11.60
CA PRO A 35 13.87 8.60 11.27
C PRO A 35 13.16 9.39 10.17
N ASP A 36 13.03 10.71 10.32
CA ASP A 36 12.34 11.59 9.35
C ASP A 36 13.08 11.72 8.00
N ASN A 37 14.36 11.38 7.98
CA ASN A 37 15.16 11.32 6.76
C ASN A 37 15.04 9.98 6.02
N THR A 38 14.22 9.05 6.50
CA THR A 38 13.94 7.78 5.81
C THR A 38 13.37 8.04 4.42
N GLN A 39 14.02 7.44 3.42
CA GLN A 39 13.63 7.43 2.01
C GLN A 39 13.08 6.06 1.58
N ASN A 40 13.54 4.98 2.22
CA ASN A 40 13.03 3.62 1.99
C ASN A 40 12.63 3.01 3.33
N LEU A 41 11.34 2.70 3.49
CA LEU A 41 10.81 2.02 4.67
C LEU A 41 10.38 0.62 4.29
N ASP A 42 11.08 -0.38 4.83
CA ASP A 42 10.74 -1.79 4.63
C ASP A 42 10.05 -2.36 5.88
N LEU A 43 8.75 -2.63 5.77
CA LEU A 43 7.93 -3.24 6.83
C LEU A 43 7.34 -4.58 6.36
N ARG A 44 7.85 -5.17 5.28
CA ARG A 44 7.30 -6.42 4.72
C ARG A 44 7.51 -7.62 5.65
N LYS A 45 6.75 -8.69 5.40
CA LYS A 45 6.85 -9.98 6.13
C LYS A 45 6.70 -9.82 7.65
N ASN A 46 5.71 -9.04 8.07
CA ASN A 46 5.37 -8.85 9.47
C ASN A 46 3.91 -9.28 9.72
N GLN A 47 3.38 -9.01 10.90
CA GLN A 47 2.03 -9.37 11.35
C GLN A 47 1.22 -8.10 11.63
N ILE A 48 1.45 -7.04 10.86
CA ILE A 48 0.79 -5.74 11.06
C ILE A 48 -0.65 -5.85 10.53
N ASP A 49 -1.63 -5.74 11.41
CA ASP A 49 -3.06 -5.85 11.08
C ASP A 49 -3.73 -4.49 10.81
N ARG A 50 -3.14 -3.42 11.34
CA ARG A 50 -3.63 -2.04 11.28
C ARG A 50 -2.50 -1.03 11.25
N LEU A 51 -2.77 0.13 10.64
CA LEU A 51 -1.88 1.28 10.67
C LEU A 51 -2.47 2.35 11.61
N PRO A 52 -1.69 2.93 12.53
CA PRO A 52 -2.14 4.11 13.28
C PRO A 52 -2.39 5.30 12.33
N GLU A 53 -3.34 6.16 12.68
CA GLU A 53 -3.57 7.40 11.93
C GLU A 53 -2.32 8.27 11.89
N GLY A 54 -2.00 8.79 10.71
CA GLY A 54 -0.85 9.67 10.51
C GLY A 54 0.52 9.05 10.76
N VAL A 55 0.63 7.72 10.85
CA VAL A 55 1.89 7.01 11.16
C VAL A 55 3.05 7.37 10.22
N PHE A 56 2.75 7.74 8.97
CA PHE A 56 3.76 8.15 7.98
C PHE A 56 3.85 9.67 7.77
N ASN A 57 3.11 10.50 8.52
CA ASN A 57 2.98 11.93 8.23
C ASN A 57 4.29 12.71 8.26
N ARG A 58 5.25 12.25 9.07
CA ARG A 58 6.58 12.87 9.20
C ARG A 58 7.57 12.43 8.13
N LEU A 59 7.28 11.34 7.42
CA LEU A 59 8.20 10.72 6.46
C LEU A 59 8.10 11.39 5.08
N VAL A 60 8.21 12.73 5.05
CA VAL A 60 8.04 13.54 3.84
C VAL A 60 9.09 13.29 2.76
N ASN A 61 10.17 12.58 3.11
CA ASN A 61 11.24 12.17 2.21
C ASN A 61 11.07 10.75 1.65
N LEU A 62 10.02 10.03 2.06
CA LEU A 62 9.80 8.64 1.69
C LEU A 62 9.56 8.51 0.18
N GLN A 63 10.32 7.63 -0.45
CA GLN A 63 10.27 7.29 -1.87
C GLN A 63 9.71 5.88 -2.09
N THR A 64 10.01 4.96 -1.16
CA THR A 64 9.59 3.57 -1.24
C THR A 64 9.01 3.11 0.08
N LEU A 65 7.82 2.51 0.04
CA LEU A 65 7.13 1.94 1.19
C LEU A 65 6.72 0.49 0.91
N TYR A 66 7.31 -0.45 1.63
CA TYR A 66 6.93 -1.85 1.58
C TYR A 66 6.04 -2.21 2.77
N LEU A 67 4.82 -2.64 2.50
CA LEU A 67 3.83 -3.11 3.48
C LEU A 67 3.28 -4.50 3.12
N HIS A 68 3.78 -5.14 2.06
CA HIS A 68 3.33 -6.44 1.60
C HIS A 68 3.69 -7.57 2.56
N GLN A 69 2.97 -8.69 2.47
CA GLN A 69 3.12 -9.82 3.39
C GLN A 69 2.92 -9.39 4.85
N ASN A 70 1.80 -8.71 5.09
CA ASN A 70 1.27 -8.34 6.40
C ASN A 70 -0.19 -8.80 6.48
N GLU A 71 -0.90 -8.38 7.52
CA GLU A 71 -2.29 -8.78 7.81
C GLU A 71 -3.24 -7.57 7.70
N LEU A 72 -2.87 -6.52 6.95
CA LEU A 72 -3.63 -5.27 6.89
C LEU A 72 -5.04 -5.53 6.37
N THR A 73 -6.03 -5.21 7.20
CA THR A 73 -7.46 -5.39 6.86
C THR A 73 -8.09 -4.11 6.31
N THR A 74 -7.60 -2.96 6.75
CA THR A 74 -8.05 -1.63 6.35
C THR A 74 -6.86 -0.66 6.31
N LEU A 75 -7.05 0.49 5.66
CA LEU A 75 -6.11 1.61 5.71
C LEU A 75 -6.83 2.81 6.33
N PRO A 76 -6.19 3.59 7.22
CA PRO A 76 -6.75 4.86 7.69
C PRO A 76 -6.89 5.85 6.54
N ALA A 77 -7.94 6.68 6.59
CA ALA A 77 -8.10 7.77 5.63
C ALA A 77 -6.88 8.72 5.70
N GLY A 78 -6.36 9.11 4.53
CA GLY A 78 -5.23 10.03 4.43
C GLY A 78 -3.88 9.50 4.93
N VAL A 79 -3.75 8.19 5.20
CA VAL A 79 -2.49 7.59 5.72
C VAL A 79 -1.26 7.85 4.83
N PHE A 80 -1.48 8.15 3.55
CA PHE A 80 -0.43 8.45 2.57
C PHE A 80 -0.36 9.94 2.15
N ASP A 81 -1.19 10.82 2.71
CA ASP A 81 -1.36 12.20 2.21
C ASP A 81 -0.11 13.07 2.30
N LYS A 82 0.80 12.75 3.22
CA LYS A 82 2.04 13.52 3.45
C LYS A 82 3.27 12.87 2.83
N LEU A 83 3.07 12.02 1.81
CA LEU A 83 4.15 11.32 1.09
C LEU A 83 4.30 11.81 -0.36
N PRO A 84 4.62 13.11 -0.59
CA PRO A 84 4.62 13.68 -1.93
C PRO A 84 5.71 13.09 -2.84
N LYS A 85 6.78 12.51 -2.27
CA LYS A 85 7.91 11.91 -2.99
C LYS A 85 7.77 10.41 -3.22
N LEU A 86 6.67 9.79 -2.76
CA LEU A 86 6.50 8.35 -2.85
C LEU A 86 6.37 7.92 -4.32
N THR A 87 7.28 7.06 -4.76
CA THR A 87 7.33 6.52 -6.12
C THR A 87 6.88 5.06 -6.17
N HIS A 88 7.13 4.30 -5.09
CA HIS A 88 6.84 2.88 -4.97
C HIS A 88 6.00 2.61 -3.71
N LEU A 89 4.82 2.04 -3.90
CA LEU A 89 3.94 1.59 -2.82
C LEU A 89 3.59 0.11 -2.99
N VAL A 90 4.00 -0.72 -2.03
CA VAL A 90 3.88 -2.18 -2.15
C VAL A 90 2.91 -2.70 -1.09
N LEU A 91 1.67 -2.99 -1.49
CA LEU A 91 0.55 -3.38 -0.63
C LEU A 91 0.04 -4.82 -0.88
N HIS A 92 0.61 -5.53 -1.84
CA HIS A 92 0.17 -6.88 -2.20
C HIS A 92 0.28 -7.87 -1.03
N THR A 93 -0.42 -9.00 -1.12
CA THR A 93 -0.38 -10.02 -0.05
C THR A 93 -0.71 -9.43 1.32
N ASN A 94 -1.93 -8.89 1.43
CA ASN A 94 -2.55 -8.38 2.65
C ASN A 94 -4.03 -8.82 2.66
N GLN A 95 -4.82 -8.34 3.62
CA GLN A 95 -6.22 -8.69 3.80
C GLN A 95 -7.18 -7.53 3.44
N LEU A 96 -6.73 -6.60 2.57
CA LEU A 96 -7.50 -5.43 2.20
C LEU A 96 -8.71 -5.80 1.34
N LYS A 97 -9.89 -5.33 1.74
CA LYS A 97 -11.14 -5.49 0.98
C LYS A 97 -11.46 -4.26 0.11
N SER A 98 -11.04 -3.09 0.55
CA SER A 98 -11.17 -1.82 -0.15
C SER A 98 -10.03 -0.88 0.30
N VAL A 99 -9.96 0.30 -0.29
CA VAL A 99 -9.11 1.39 0.24
C VAL A 99 -9.97 2.64 0.43
N PRO A 100 -9.65 3.51 1.41
CA PRO A 100 -10.40 4.74 1.62
C PRO A 100 -10.46 5.58 0.35
N ARG A 101 -11.59 6.27 0.16
CA ARG A 101 -11.72 7.23 -0.92
C ARG A 101 -10.62 8.28 -0.81
N GLY A 102 -9.91 8.49 -1.92
CA GLY A 102 -8.83 9.47 -2.02
C GLY A 102 -7.47 8.99 -1.47
N ALA A 103 -7.35 7.73 -1.03
CA ALA A 103 -6.12 7.20 -0.41
C ALA A 103 -4.83 7.45 -1.21
N PHE A 104 -4.92 7.57 -2.54
CA PHE A 104 -3.77 7.76 -3.43
C PHE A 104 -3.74 9.13 -4.12
N ASP A 105 -4.69 10.03 -3.82
CA ASP A 105 -4.86 11.26 -4.60
C ASP A 105 -3.67 12.22 -4.44
N ASN A 106 -2.99 12.19 -3.30
CA ASN A 106 -1.84 13.03 -2.99
C ASN A 106 -0.49 12.41 -3.38
N LEU A 107 -0.47 11.17 -3.88
CA LEU A 107 0.75 10.48 -4.30
C LEU A 107 1.19 10.90 -5.70
N LYS A 108 1.58 12.17 -5.85
CA LYS A 108 1.86 12.80 -7.16
C LYS A 108 3.06 12.23 -7.90
N SER A 109 4.01 11.61 -7.18
CA SER A 109 5.19 10.97 -7.76
C SER A 109 5.06 9.46 -7.94
N LEU A 110 3.89 8.88 -7.66
CA LEU A 110 3.71 7.43 -7.69
C LEU A 110 3.85 6.89 -9.12
N THR A 111 4.74 5.92 -9.29
CA THR A 111 4.99 5.27 -10.59
C THR A 111 4.76 3.78 -10.53
N HIS A 112 4.82 3.18 -9.34
CA HIS A 112 4.70 1.75 -9.14
C HIS A 112 3.83 1.46 -7.92
N ILE A 113 2.78 0.67 -8.12
CA ILE A 113 1.94 0.15 -7.06
C ILE A 113 1.62 -1.33 -7.28
N TRP A 114 1.74 -2.12 -6.21
CA TRP A 114 1.37 -3.53 -6.22
C TRP A 114 0.20 -3.78 -5.28
N LEU A 115 -0.89 -4.31 -5.84
CA LEU A 115 -2.19 -4.48 -5.17
C LEU A 115 -2.72 -5.92 -5.25
N TYR A 116 -2.01 -6.82 -5.94
CA TYR A 116 -2.40 -8.21 -6.12
C TYR A 116 -2.45 -8.97 -4.78
N ASN A 117 -3.07 -10.15 -4.76
CA ASN A 117 -3.23 -10.96 -3.54
C ASN A 117 -3.80 -10.18 -2.35
N ASN A 118 -4.88 -9.44 -2.60
CA ASN A 118 -5.75 -8.89 -1.56
C ASN A 118 -7.18 -9.34 -1.87
N PRO A 119 -8.00 -9.66 -0.86
CA PRO A 119 -9.37 -10.12 -1.05
C PRO A 119 -10.32 -8.95 -1.36
N TRP A 120 -10.09 -8.23 -2.46
CA TRP A 120 -10.87 -7.06 -2.86
C TRP A 120 -12.37 -7.39 -2.94
N ASP A 121 -13.18 -6.71 -2.12
CA ASP A 121 -14.62 -6.88 -2.08
C ASP A 121 -15.27 -6.01 -3.16
N CYS A 122 -15.51 -6.62 -4.32
CA CYS A 122 -16.10 -5.93 -5.45
C CYS A 122 -17.63 -5.88 -5.43
N ALA A 123 -18.28 -6.44 -4.39
CA ALA A 123 -19.73 -6.33 -4.22
C ALA A 123 -20.11 -5.06 -3.44
N CYS A 124 -19.26 -4.66 -2.48
CA CYS A 124 -19.38 -3.40 -1.76
C CYS A 124 -19.04 -2.18 -2.65
N SER A 125 -19.77 -1.07 -2.50
CA SER A 125 -19.53 0.17 -3.26
C SER A 125 -18.21 0.90 -2.94
N ASP A 126 -17.57 0.61 -1.81
CA ASP A 126 -16.30 1.24 -1.42
C ASP A 126 -15.16 0.92 -2.41
N ILE A 127 -15.29 -0.19 -3.16
CA ILE A 127 -14.33 -0.57 -4.21
C ILE A 127 -14.28 0.44 -5.36
N LEU A 128 -15.31 1.26 -5.55
CA LEU A 128 -15.45 2.13 -6.72
C LEU A 128 -14.32 3.15 -6.82
N TYR A 129 -13.77 3.61 -5.70
CA TYR A 129 -12.58 4.47 -5.72
C TYR A 129 -11.39 3.73 -6.34
N LEU A 130 -11.08 2.54 -5.84
CA LEU A 130 -9.96 1.75 -6.32
C LEU A 130 -10.12 1.36 -7.80
N SER A 131 -11.30 0.90 -8.19
CA SER A 131 -11.63 0.57 -9.59
C SER A 131 -11.35 1.74 -10.53
N ARG A 132 -11.87 2.93 -10.20
CA ARG A 132 -11.66 4.14 -11.01
C ARG A 132 -10.21 4.60 -11.00
N TRP A 133 -9.54 4.52 -9.85
CA TRP A 133 -8.14 4.92 -9.73
C TRP A 133 -7.25 4.05 -10.61
N ILE A 134 -7.40 2.71 -10.57
CA ILE A 134 -6.65 1.79 -11.44
C ILE A 134 -6.94 2.12 -12.91
N SER A 135 -8.21 2.32 -13.27
CA SER A 135 -8.61 2.64 -14.65
C SER A 135 -7.95 3.90 -15.21
N ARG A 136 -7.61 4.87 -14.35
CA ARG A 136 -6.92 6.11 -14.72
C ARG A 136 -5.39 6.01 -14.64
N ASN A 137 -4.86 5.03 -13.92
CA ASN A 137 -3.43 4.90 -13.61
C ASN A 137 -2.88 3.54 -14.05
N LEU A 138 -3.30 3.07 -15.24
CA LEU A 138 -2.97 1.73 -15.75
C LEU A 138 -1.46 1.44 -15.74
N ALA A 139 -0.67 2.44 -16.13
CA ALA A 139 0.79 2.33 -16.21
C ALA A 139 1.49 2.29 -14.84
N ALA A 140 0.79 2.50 -13.72
CA ALA A 140 1.37 2.44 -12.39
C ALA A 140 1.24 1.05 -11.73
N VAL A 141 0.25 0.25 -12.13
CA VAL A 141 -0.05 -1.03 -11.47
C VAL A 141 0.87 -2.13 -11.98
N ARG A 142 1.35 -2.98 -11.05
CA ARG A 142 2.35 -4.00 -11.32
C ARG A 142 1.89 -5.41 -10.90
N ASP A 143 2.28 -6.42 -11.70
CA ASP A 143 2.08 -7.84 -11.40
C ASP A 143 3.15 -8.40 -10.43
N THR A 144 3.10 -9.72 -10.20
CA THR A 144 4.06 -10.48 -9.38
C THR A 144 5.49 -10.44 -9.93
N ASN A 145 5.67 -10.14 -11.22
CA ASN A 145 6.96 -10.07 -11.90
C ASN A 145 7.43 -8.63 -12.11
N SER A 146 6.78 -7.66 -11.45
CA SER A 146 7.04 -6.23 -11.60
C SER A 146 6.84 -5.69 -13.02
N ARG A 147 6.03 -6.36 -13.84
CA ARG A 147 5.58 -5.88 -15.16
C ARG A 147 4.31 -5.06 -14.99
N THR A 148 4.07 -4.11 -15.91
CA THR A 148 2.82 -3.36 -15.94
C THR A 148 1.64 -4.29 -16.19
N ASP A 149 0.73 -4.38 -15.21
CA ASP A 149 -0.49 -5.17 -15.30
C ASP A 149 -1.61 -4.54 -14.45
N PRO A 150 -2.50 -3.76 -15.07
CA PRO A 150 -3.64 -3.16 -14.38
C PRO A 150 -4.73 -4.17 -14.01
N ASP A 151 -4.64 -5.43 -14.44
CA ASP A 151 -5.57 -6.52 -14.11
C ASP A 151 -5.09 -7.40 -12.94
N SER A 152 -3.93 -7.10 -12.37
CA SER A 152 -3.32 -7.86 -11.27
C SER A 152 -4.09 -7.78 -9.95
N ALA A 153 -4.82 -6.68 -9.70
CA ALA A 153 -5.76 -6.58 -8.59
C ALA A 153 -7.10 -7.21 -8.99
N ARG A 154 -7.50 -8.28 -8.29
CA ARG A 154 -8.68 -9.09 -8.65
C ARG A 154 -9.68 -9.18 -7.52
N CYS A 155 -10.96 -9.16 -7.90
CA CYS A 155 -12.08 -9.32 -7.01
C CYS A 155 -12.09 -10.69 -6.34
N SER A 156 -12.32 -10.71 -5.03
CA SER A 156 -12.51 -11.95 -4.28
C SER A 156 -13.71 -12.73 -4.82
N GLY A 157 -13.56 -14.05 -4.95
CA GLY A 157 -14.60 -14.97 -5.44
C GLY A 157 -14.77 -15.02 -6.97
N THR A 158 -14.77 -13.88 -7.66
CA THR A 158 -14.99 -13.85 -9.13
C THR A 158 -13.69 -13.85 -9.94
N ASN A 159 -12.58 -13.45 -9.32
CA ASN A 159 -11.27 -13.26 -9.97
C ASN A 159 -11.28 -12.25 -11.14
N THR A 160 -12.34 -11.45 -11.27
CA THR A 160 -12.44 -10.37 -12.27
C THR A 160 -11.51 -9.22 -11.88
N PRO A 161 -10.90 -8.51 -12.84
CA PRO A 161 -10.10 -7.32 -12.53
C PRO A 161 -10.92 -6.27 -11.77
N VAL A 162 -10.36 -5.71 -10.71
CA VAL A 162 -11.02 -4.66 -9.92
C VAL A 162 -11.38 -3.45 -10.79
N ARG A 163 -10.53 -3.10 -11.76
CA ARG A 163 -10.79 -1.99 -12.69
C ARG A 163 -12.00 -2.19 -13.62
N ALA A 164 -12.49 -3.43 -13.76
CA ALA A 164 -13.66 -3.74 -14.58
C ALA A 164 -14.98 -3.58 -13.80
N VAL A 165 -14.92 -3.31 -12.49
CA VAL A 165 -16.10 -3.12 -11.64
C VAL A 165 -16.79 -1.80 -11.96
N THR A 166 -18.11 -1.87 -12.15
CA THR A 166 -18.97 -0.72 -12.43
C THR A 166 -19.89 -0.41 -11.24
N GLU A 167 -20.48 0.79 -11.20
CA GLU A 167 -21.44 1.16 -10.15
C GLU A 167 -22.62 0.18 -10.09
N ALA A 168 -23.14 -0.25 -11.24
CA ALA A 168 -24.27 -1.17 -11.34
C ALA A 168 -23.99 -2.57 -10.75
N SER A 169 -22.73 -2.99 -10.69
CA SER A 169 -22.33 -4.27 -10.09
C SER A 169 -22.10 -4.21 -8.57
N THR A 170 -22.15 -3.01 -7.98
CA THR A 170 -21.86 -2.77 -6.55
C THR A 170 -23.10 -2.33 -5.78
N SER A 171 -23.07 -2.42 -4.45
CA SER A 171 -24.11 -1.84 -3.61
C SER A 171 -23.57 -1.44 -2.22
N PRO A 172 -23.98 -0.28 -1.66
CA PRO A 172 -23.67 0.08 -0.27
C PRO A 172 -24.23 -0.90 0.76
N SER A 173 -25.33 -1.59 0.47
CA SER A 173 -25.92 -2.58 1.38
C SER A 173 -25.12 -3.88 1.49
N LYS A 174 -24.11 -4.07 0.62
CA LYS A 174 -23.19 -5.20 0.64
C LYS A 174 -21.84 -4.85 1.29
N CYS A 175 -21.72 -3.66 1.86
CA CYS A 175 -20.54 -3.26 2.61
C CYS A 175 -20.62 -3.73 4.07
N PRO A 176 -19.48 -4.06 4.70
CA PRO A 176 -19.41 -4.47 6.10
C PRO A 176 -19.75 -3.34 7.08
#